data_AF-A0A502CE46-F1
#
_entry.id   AF-A0A502CE46-F1
#
_cell.length_a   1.000
_cell.length_b   1.000
_cell.length_c   1.000
_cell.angle_alpha   90.00
_cell.angle_beta   90.00
_cell.angle_gamma   90.00
#
_symmetry.space_group_name_H-M   'P 1'
#
loop_
_entity.id
_entity.type
_entity.pdbx_description
1 polymer ?
#
loop_
_entity_poly.entity_id
_entity_poly.type
_entity_poly.pdbx_seq_one_letter_code
_entity_poly.pdbx_strand_id
1 'polypeptide(L)'
;MRATDVAVGLASSISRWIAAKSGWLVVAIMVVAAVILLTMGRSPTCPCGTVRLWWGGVQSDQNSQQLTDWYSFSHLIHGFLFYAGGWLLLRRWPWQARLVIATVIEAGWEILENSPLIIDRYRAVTMAFGYTGDSVLNSLSDITCMIIGFAIARRLPVWMTIALAVAFELLTLAVIRDNLTLNVLMLVHPVEAIRVWQAGS
;
A
#
# COMPACT_ATOMS: atom_id res chain seq x y z
N MET A 1 18.33 38.19 -10.96
CA MET A 1 17.41 37.06 -10.68
C MET A 1 17.94 36.33 -9.45
N ARG A 2 17.16 36.19 -8.37
CA ARG A 2 17.64 35.52 -7.15
C ARG A 2 17.57 34.00 -7.37
N ALA A 3 18.55 33.25 -6.87
CA ALA A 3 18.62 31.78 -7.01
C ALA A 3 17.33 31.06 -6.53
N THR A 4 16.64 31.66 -5.56
CA THR A 4 15.33 31.21 -5.05
C THR A 4 14.23 31.24 -6.11
N ASP A 5 14.22 32.25 -6.98
CA ASP A 5 13.20 32.41 -8.02
C ASP A 5 13.38 31.35 -9.13
N VAL A 6 14.64 31.01 -9.42
CA VAL A 6 15.01 29.94 -10.37
C VAL A 6 14.57 28.57 -9.83
N ALA A 7 14.83 28.28 -8.55
CA ALA A 7 14.44 27.02 -7.92
C ALA A 7 12.91 26.83 -7.86
N VAL A 8 12.17 27.88 -7.51
CA VAL A 8 10.69 27.86 -7.52
C VAL A 8 10.15 27.69 -8.94
N GLY A 9 10.75 28.38 -9.93
CA GLY A 9 10.40 28.24 -11.34
C GLY A 9 10.59 26.81 -11.84
N LEU A 10 11.73 26.19 -11.54
CA LEU A 10 12.07 24.82 -11.92
C LEU A 10 11.12 23.80 -11.28
N ALA A 11 10.89 23.90 -9.96
CA ALA A 11 9.96 23.01 -9.25
C ALA A 11 8.53 23.10 -9.83
N SER A 12 8.09 24.29 -10.19
CA SER A 12 6.78 24.47 -10.83
C SER A 12 6.71 23.82 -12.22
N SER A 13 7.78 23.91 -13.01
CA SER A 13 7.88 23.30 -14.34
C SER A 13 7.87 21.78 -14.26
N ILE A 14 8.68 21.21 -13.37
CA ILE A 14 8.75 19.76 -13.11
C ILE A 14 7.38 19.23 -12.69
N SER A 15 6.72 19.88 -11.72
CA SER A 15 5.43 19.41 -11.22
C SER A 15 4.34 19.37 -12.30
N ARG A 16 4.34 20.34 -13.23
CA ARG A 16 3.42 20.37 -14.38
C ARG A 16 3.74 19.28 -15.41
N TRP A 17 5.02 19.05 -15.69
CA TRP A 17 5.44 17.98 -16.59
C TRP A 17 5.05 16.60 -16.07
N ILE A 18 5.31 16.33 -14.77
CA ILE A 18 4.90 15.10 -14.10
C ILE A 18 3.38 14.93 -14.20
N ALA A 19 2.61 15.99 -13.93
CA ALA A 19 1.15 15.92 -14.02
C ALA A 19 0.66 15.56 -15.42
N ALA A 20 1.24 16.16 -16.46
CA ALA A 20 0.90 15.90 -17.86
C ALA A 20 1.23 14.47 -18.30
N LYS A 21 2.21 13.82 -17.66
CA LYS A 21 2.63 12.44 -17.97
C LYS A 21 2.20 11.42 -16.92
N SER A 22 1.41 11.83 -15.93
CA SER A 22 1.13 11.05 -14.72
C SER A 22 0.61 9.64 -14.99
N GLY A 23 -0.33 9.46 -15.92
CA GLY A 23 -0.83 8.12 -16.27
C GLY A 23 0.27 7.18 -16.75
N TRP A 24 1.16 7.64 -17.63
CA TRP A 24 2.30 6.85 -18.11
C TRP A 24 3.32 6.58 -17.01
N LEU A 25 3.57 7.55 -16.14
CA LEU A 25 4.49 7.39 -15.01
C LEU A 25 3.97 6.35 -14.01
N VAL A 26 2.68 6.37 -13.68
CA VAL A 26 2.05 5.37 -12.80
C VAL A 26 2.21 3.96 -13.39
N VAL A 27 1.86 3.80 -14.68
CA VAL A 27 2.03 2.50 -15.37
C VAL A 27 3.49 2.07 -15.37
N ALA A 28 4.42 2.96 -15.67
CA ALA A 28 5.84 2.66 -15.65
C ALA A 28 6.34 2.22 -14.27
N ILE A 29 5.89 2.89 -13.19
CA ILE A 29 6.23 2.51 -11.81
C ILE A 29 5.70 1.12 -11.49
N MET A 30 4.44 0.82 -11.84
CA MET A 30 3.86 -0.52 -11.62
C MET A 30 4.61 -1.60 -12.39
N VAL A 31 5.00 -1.34 -13.65
CA VAL A 31 5.82 -2.28 -14.44
C VAL A 31 7.18 -2.49 -13.80
N VAL A 32 7.84 -1.43 -13.33
CA VAL A 32 9.13 -1.53 -12.64
C VAL A 32 9.00 -2.33 -11.34
N ALA A 33 7.96 -2.08 -10.54
CA ALA A 33 7.69 -2.85 -9.33
C ALA A 33 7.48 -4.34 -9.64
N ALA A 34 6.68 -4.66 -10.66
CA ALA A 34 6.44 -6.04 -11.09
C ALA A 34 7.75 -6.73 -11.50
N VAL A 35 8.58 -6.06 -12.31
CA VAL A 35 9.88 -6.61 -12.73
C VAL A 35 10.78 -6.86 -11.52
N ILE A 36 10.88 -5.90 -10.59
CA ILE A 36 11.69 -6.06 -9.38
C ILE A 36 11.20 -7.26 -8.55
N LEU A 37 9.90 -7.36 -8.29
CA LEU A 37 9.32 -8.47 -7.53
C LEU A 37 9.56 -9.83 -8.21
N LEU A 38 9.43 -9.91 -9.54
CA LEU A 38 9.78 -11.11 -10.30
C LEU A 38 11.26 -11.47 -10.14
N THR A 39 12.17 -10.48 -10.18
CA THR A 39 13.60 -10.72 -9.96
C THR A 39 13.93 -11.11 -8.51
N MET A 40 13.09 -10.72 -7.55
CA MET A 40 13.13 -11.17 -6.15
C MET A 40 12.53 -12.58 -5.95
N GLY A 41 12.15 -13.25 -7.04
CA GLY A 41 11.60 -14.60 -7.01
C GLY A 41 10.14 -14.69 -6.57
N ARG A 42 9.40 -13.57 -6.57
CA ARG A 42 7.95 -13.59 -6.30
C ARG A 42 7.21 -14.30 -7.43
N SER A 43 6.19 -15.08 -7.08
CA SER A 43 5.34 -15.75 -8.04
C SER A 43 4.50 -14.74 -8.84
N PRO A 44 4.39 -14.86 -10.18
CA PRO A 44 3.63 -13.91 -11.00
C PRO A 44 2.14 -13.81 -10.61
N THR A 45 1.54 -14.94 -10.23
CA THR A 45 0.15 -15.09 -9.77
C THR A 45 0.12 -16.07 -8.61
N CYS A 46 -1.07 -16.34 -8.05
CA CYS A 46 -1.21 -17.34 -6.98
C CYS A 46 -0.56 -18.69 -7.36
N PRO A 47 0.39 -19.21 -6.56
CA PRO A 47 0.96 -20.54 -6.77
C PRO A 47 -0.09 -21.66 -6.78
N CYS A 48 -1.27 -21.42 -6.21
CA CYS A 48 -2.42 -22.31 -6.22
C CYS A 48 -3.02 -22.55 -7.63
N GLY A 49 -2.55 -21.85 -8.67
CA GLY A 49 -2.99 -22.04 -10.06
C GLY A 49 -4.35 -21.41 -10.40
N THR A 50 -4.99 -20.71 -9.46
CA THR A 50 -6.25 -20.00 -9.71
C THR A 50 -6.16 -18.56 -9.25
N VAL A 51 -6.73 -17.65 -10.05
CA VAL A 51 -6.88 -16.24 -9.70
C VAL A 51 -8.32 -15.98 -9.27
N ARG A 52 -8.47 -15.37 -8.10
CA ARG A 52 -9.74 -14.99 -7.50
C ARG A 52 -9.77 -13.50 -7.31
N LEU A 53 -10.96 -12.91 -7.47
CA LEU A 53 -11.16 -11.50 -7.19
C LEU A 53 -10.95 -11.20 -5.71
N TRP A 54 -11.50 -12.05 -4.83
CA TRP A 54 -11.48 -11.88 -3.38
C TRP A 54 -11.05 -13.18 -2.70
N TRP A 55 -10.22 -13.06 -1.66
CA TRP A 55 -9.90 -14.14 -0.73
C TRP A 55 -10.07 -13.71 0.72
N GLY A 56 -10.90 -14.43 1.46
CA GLY A 56 -11.25 -14.08 2.84
C GLY A 56 -10.50 -14.87 3.93
N GLY A 57 -9.68 -15.86 3.55
CA GLY A 57 -9.01 -16.73 4.52
C GLY A 57 -7.63 -16.19 4.89
N VAL A 58 -7.50 -15.54 6.04
CA VAL A 58 -6.21 -14.93 6.47
C VAL A 58 -5.16 -15.96 6.83
N GLN A 59 -5.54 -17.03 7.53
CA GLN A 59 -4.64 -18.14 7.86
C GLN A 59 -4.62 -19.16 6.71
N SER A 60 -4.13 -18.74 5.55
CA SER A 60 -4.01 -19.58 4.35
C SER A 60 -2.84 -19.14 3.48
N ASP A 61 -2.29 -20.11 2.75
CA ASP A 61 -1.34 -19.96 1.65
C ASP A 61 -1.84 -19.12 0.47
N GLN A 62 -3.12 -18.76 0.42
CA GLN A 62 -3.70 -17.88 -0.61
C GLN A 62 -3.85 -16.42 -0.15
N ASN A 63 -3.63 -16.13 1.13
CA ASN A 63 -3.60 -14.75 1.62
C ASN A 63 -2.41 -14.00 0.98
N SER A 64 -2.66 -12.78 0.51
CA SER A 64 -1.72 -11.98 -0.26
C SER A 64 -1.26 -12.63 -1.58
N GLN A 65 -2.03 -13.60 -2.10
CA GLN A 65 -1.74 -14.23 -3.41
C GLN A 65 -2.78 -13.89 -4.47
N GLN A 66 -3.96 -13.42 -4.07
CA GLN A 66 -5.11 -13.18 -4.93
C GLN A 66 -5.25 -11.69 -5.29
N LEU A 67 -6.22 -11.32 -6.12
CA LEU A 67 -6.39 -9.91 -6.49
C LEU A 67 -6.70 -9.03 -5.27
N THR A 68 -7.62 -9.43 -4.40
CA THR A 68 -7.89 -8.68 -3.18
C THR A 68 -8.12 -9.62 -2.01
N ASP A 69 -7.80 -9.12 -0.83
CA ASP A 69 -8.04 -9.76 0.46
C ASP A 69 -8.26 -8.69 1.54
N TRP A 70 -8.26 -9.10 2.80
CA TRP A 70 -8.50 -8.18 3.92
C TRP A 70 -7.44 -7.09 4.06
N TYR A 71 -6.21 -7.28 3.56
CA TYR A 71 -5.15 -6.28 3.61
C TYR A 71 -5.31 -5.22 2.51
N SER A 72 -6.09 -5.48 1.45
CA SER A 72 -6.45 -4.46 0.45
C SER A 72 -7.16 -3.24 1.07
N PHE A 73 -7.83 -3.40 2.23
CA PHE A 73 -8.37 -2.28 3.01
C PHE A 73 -7.28 -1.39 3.60
N SER A 74 -6.15 -1.96 4.03
CA SER A 74 -4.97 -1.21 4.48
C SER A 74 -4.39 -0.36 3.35
N HIS A 75 -4.32 -0.90 2.13
CA HIS A 75 -3.85 -0.15 0.96
C HIS A 75 -4.82 0.98 0.56
N LEU A 76 -6.14 0.79 0.70
CA LEU A 76 -7.09 1.91 0.57
C LEU A 76 -6.79 3.03 1.60
N ILE A 77 -6.45 2.66 2.84
CA ILE A 77 -6.05 3.61 3.88
C ILE A 77 -4.72 4.29 3.53
N HIS A 78 -3.72 3.57 3.00
CA HIS A 78 -2.50 4.19 2.46
C HIS A 78 -2.84 5.28 1.44
N GLY A 79 -3.77 5.01 0.54
CA GLY A 79 -4.28 6.00 -0.42
C GLY A 79 -4.83 7.26 0.26
N PHE A 80 -5.59 7.10 1.34
CA PHE A 80 -6.11 8.22 2.14
C PHE A 80 -4.98 9.02 2.80
N LEU A 81 -4.04 8.33 3.44
CA LEU A 81 -2.90 8.92 4.14
C LEU A 81 -1.98 9.66 3.17
N PHE A 82 -1.67 9.08 2.01
CA PHE A 82 -0.81 9.72 1.00
C PHE A 82 -1.49 10.89 0.32
N TYR A 83 -2.81 10.86 0.13
CA TYR A 83 -3.54 12.04 -0.34
C TYR A 83 -3.42 13.18 0.67
N ALA A 84 -3.68 12.92 1.95
CA ALA A 84 -3.60 13.90 3.03
C ALA A 84 -2.17 14.45 3.17
N GLY A 85 -1.16 13.58 3.22
CA GLY A 85 0.24 13.93 3.30
C GLY A 85 0.71 14.74 2.08
N GLY A 86 0.36 14.31 0.87
CA GLY A 86 0.66 15.05 -0.35
C GLY A 86 -0.04 16.43 -0.38
N TRP A 87 -1.26 16.54 0.12
CA TRP A 87 -1.97 17.82 0.23
C TRP A 87 -1.31 18.78 1.22
N LEU A 88 -0.79 18.26 2.33
CA LEU A 88 -0.10 19.05 3.35
C LEU A 88 1.29 19.49 2.88
N LEU A 89 2.11 18.54 2.40
CA LEU A 89 3.52 18.75 2.09
C LEU A 89 3.74 19.34 0.69
N LEU A 90 2.88 18.99 -0.27
CA LEU A 90 3.02 19.34 -1.69
C LEU A 90 1.82 20.17 -2.18
N ARG A 91 1.31 21.07 -1.32
CA ARG A 91 0.08 21.85 -1.54
C ARG A 91 0.06 22.65 -2.85
N ARG A 92 1.24 23.07 -3.34
CA ARG A 92 1.40 23.81 -4.61
C ARG A 92 1.48 22.91 -5.85
N TRP A 93 1.70 21.60 -5.66
CA TRP A 93 1.79 20.64 -6.75
C TRP A 93 0.40 20.17 -7.16
N PRO A 94 0.15 19.88 -8.45
CA PRO A 94 -1.09 19.29 -8.91
C PRO A 94 -1.29 17.89 -8.31
N TRP A 95 -2.54 17.47 -8.11
CA TRP A 95 -2.85 16.19 -7.47
C TRP A 95 -2.28 14.99 -8.24
N GLN A 96 -2.14 15.10 -9.56
CA GLN A 96 -1.54 14.07 -10.42
C GLN A 96 -0.09 13.80 -10.04
N ALA A 97 0.68 14.85 -9.75
CA ALA A 97 2.08 14.70 -9.35
C ALA A 97 2.18 14.11 -7.93
N ARG A 98 1.25 14.45 -7.04
CA ARG A 98 1.12 13.82 -5.73
C ARG A 98 0.77 12.34 -5.84
N LEU A 99 -0.11 11.96 -6.77
CA LEU A 99 -0.46 10.57 -7.04
C LEU A 99 0.78 9.79 -7.53
N VAL A 100 1.56 10.34 -8.46
CA VAL A 100 2.81 9.70 -8.92
C VAL A 100 3.75 9.43 -7.74
N ILE A 101 3.93 10.41 -6.84
CA ILE A 101 4.76 10.25 -5.65
C ILE A 101 4.17 9.19 -4.71
N ALA A 102 2.85 9.20 -4.48
CA ALA A 102 2.17 8.18 -3.68
C ALA A 102 2.38 6.77 -4.25
N THR A 103 2.28 6.60 -5.58
CA THR A 103 2.56 5.33 -6.26
C THR A 103 4.01 4.89 -6.09
N VAL A 104 4.99 5.80 -6.13
CA VAL A 104 6.39 5.47 -5.85
C VAL A 104 6.56 4.97 -4.42
N ILE A 105 5.95 5.65 -3.44
CA ILE A 105 6.04 5.27 -2.02
C ILE A 105 5.42 3.89 -1.82
N GLU A 106 4.23 3.65 -2.36
CA GLU A 106 3.54 2.36 -2.23
C GLU A 106 4.29 1.23 -2.92
N ALA A 107 4.74 1.44 -4.16
CA ALA A 107 5.57 0.45 -4.85
C ALA A 107 6.87 0.16 -4.08
N GLY A 108 7.45 1.17 -3.44
CA GLY A 108 8.59 1.00 -2.55
C GLY A 108 8.26 0.17 -1.31
N TRP A 109 7.08 0.36 -0.73
CA TRP A 109 6.56 -0.46 0.36
C TRP A 109 6.37 -1.91 -0.09
N GLU A 110 5.68 -2.18 -1.21
CA GLU A 110 5.49 -3.53 -1.76
C GLU A 110 6.81 -4.28 -1.97
N ILE A 111 7.82 -3.59 -2.54
CA ILE A 111 9.16 -4.16 -2.74
C ILE A 111 9.83 -4.45 -1.40
N LEU A 112 9.72 -3.55 -0.43
CA LEU A 112 10.33 -3.71 0.89
C LEU A 112 9.64 -4.81 1.70
N GLU A 113 8.30 -4.86 1.68
CA GLU A 113 7.45 -5.87 2.30
C GLU A 113 7.81 -7.27 1.81
N ASN A 114 8.02 -7.40 0.50
CA ASN A 114 8.41 -8.65 -0.14
C ASN A 114 9.90 -8.97 -0.07
N SER A 115 10.69 -8.18 0.67
CA SER A 115 12.10 -8.46 0.93
C SER A 115 12.28 -9.46 2.08
N PRO A 116 13.39 -10.21 2.13
CA PRO A 116 13.69 -11.09 3.25
C PRO A 116 13.64 -10.38 4.60
N LEU A 117 14.03 -9.11 4.65
CA LEU A 117 14.03 -8.32 5.89
C LEU A 117 12.64 -8.24 6.53
N ILE A 118 11.61 -7.93 5.73
CA ILE A 118 10.24 -7.76 6.25
C ILE A 118 9.52 -9.11 6.33
N ILE A 119 9.67 -10.00 5.36
CA ILE A 119 9.10 -11.35 5.42
C ILE A 119 9.57 -12.08 6.69
N ASP A 120 10.88 -12.11 6.95
CA ASP A 120 11.43 -12.80 8.12
C ASP A 120 10.95 -12.14 9.43
N ARG A 121 10.78 -10.81 9.41
CA ARG A 121 10.24 -10.06 10.54
C ARG A 121 8.80 -10.42 10.81
N TYR A 122 7.92 -10.42 9.81
CA TYR A 122 6.53 -10.84 9.96
C TYR A 122 6.43 -12.27 10.50
N ARG A 123 7.17 -13.22 9.93
CA ARG A 123 7.18 -14.61 10.44
C ARG A 123 7.60 -14.70 11.92
N ALA A 124 8.48 -13.82 12.37
CA ALA A 124 8.95 -13.82 13.76
C ALA A 124 7.90 -13.23 14.73
N VAL A 125 7.08 -12.27 14.29
CA VAL A 125 6.30 -11.41 15.19
C VAL A 125 4.80 -11.35 14.97
N THR A 126 4.30 -11.69 13.79
CA THR A 126 2.86 -11.66 13.48
C THR A 126 2.30 -13.07 13.26
N MET A 127 0.98 -13.16 13.08
CA MET A 127 0.28 -14.36 12.62
C MET A 127 0.54 -14.72 11.15
N ALA A 128 1.77 -14.53 10.66
CA ALA A 128 2.15 -14.84 9.29
C ALA A 128 2.24 -16.37 9.09
N PHE A 129 1.09 -17.04 8.99
CA PHE A 129 0.98 -18.50 8.84
C PHE A 129 1.57 -18.93 7.49
N GLY A 130 2.86 -19.29 7.48
CA GLY A 130 3.55 -19.65 6.24
C GLY A 130 3.64 -18.49 5.25
N TYR A 131 3.56 -17.24 5.71
CA TYR A 131 3.70 -16.08 4.83
C TYR A 131 5.07 -16.10 4.17
N THR A 132 5.05 -16.24 2.85
CA THR A 132 6.27 -16.28 2.05
C THR A 132 6.53 -14.96 1.34
N GLY A 133 5.68 -13.95 1.48
CA GLY A 133 5.59 -12.80 0.59
C GLY A 133 4.41 -12.93 -0.38
N ASP A 134 4.08 -11.83 -1.02
CA ASP A 134 2.92 -11.68 -1.90
C ASP A 134 3.23 -12.19 -3.31
N SER A 135 2.16 -12.51 -4.05
CA SER A 135 2.30 -12.67 -5.50
C SER A 135 2.44 -11.31 -6.18
N VAL A 136 3.12 -11.26 -7.34
CA VAL A 136 3.25 -10.01 -8.11
C VAL A 136 1.88 -9.45 -8.48
N LEU A 137 0.92 -10.32 -8.78
CA LEU A 137 -0.48 -9.93 -9.03
C LEU A 137 -1.09 -9.20 -7.83
N ASN A 138 -0.89 -9.72 -6.62
CA ASN A 138 -1.42 -9.13 -5.40
C ASN A 138 -0.77 -7.76 -5.13
N SER A 139 0.56 -7.65 -5.13
CA SER A 139 1.25 -6.37 -4.94
C SER A 139 0.82 -5.29 -5.95
N LEU A 140 0.61 -5.66 -7.22
CA LEU A 140 0.08 -4.71 -8.21
C LEU A 140 -1.37 -4.30 -7.95
N SER A 141 -2.17 -5.22 -7.41
CA SER A 141 -3.52 -4.94 -6.97
C SER A 141 -3.54 -4.03 -5.75
N ASP A 142 -2.63 -4.23 -4.81
CA ASP A 142 -2.50 -3.41 -3.60
C ASP A 142 -2.06 -1.98 -3.93
N ILE A 143 -1.09 -1.80 -4.84
CA ILE A 143 -0.80 -0.48 -5.44
C ILE A 143 -2.05 0.13 -6.09
N THR A 144 -2.87 -0.68 -6.76
CA THR A 144 -4.13 -0.21 -7.37
C THR A 144 -5.16 0.18 -6.31
N CYS A 145 -5.29 -0.57 -5.22
CA CYS A 145 -6.12 -0.23 -4.06
C CYS A 145 -5.68 1.10 -3.43
N MET A 146 -4.37 1.33 -3.28
CA MET A 146 -3.84 2.63 -2.86
C MET A 146 -4.25 3.75 -3.81
N ILE A 147 -4.13 3.56 -5.13
CA ILE A 147 -4.57 4.55 -6.12
C ILE A 147 -6.08 4.85 -6.01
N ILE A 148 -6.90 3.81 -5.80
CA ILE A 148 -8.35 3.95 -5.59
C ILE A 148 -8.62 4.74 -4.30
N GLY A 149 -7.94 4.41 -3.20
CA GLY A 149 -8.05 5.11 -1.93
C GLY A 149 -7.71 6.59 -2.08
N PHE A 150 -6.59 6.91 -2.76
CA PHE A 150 -6.20 8.28 -3.06
C PHE A 150 -7.26 9.03 -3.86
N ALA A 151 -7.86 8.38 -4.87
CA ALA A 151 -8.90 8.97 -5.70
C ALA A 151 -10.20 9.23 -4.90
N ILE A 152 -10.56 8.34 -3.97
CA ILE A 152 -11.69 8.49 -3.05
C ILE A 152 -11.45 9.68 -2.09
N ALA A 153 -10.29 9.73 -1.43
CA ALA A 153 -9.94 10.82 -0.51
C ALA A 153 -9.91 12.19 -1.20
N ARG A 154 -9.57 12.24 -2.48
CA ARG A 154 -9.64 13.46 -3.29
C ARG A 154 -11.06 13.98 -3.53
N ARG A 155 -12.05 13.09 -3.50
CA ARG A 155 -13.44 13.37 -3.89
C ARG A 155 -14.35 13.58 -2.68
N LEU A 156 -14.07 12.90 -1.57
CA LEU A 156 -14.89 12.96 -0.37
C LEU A 156 -14.51 14.13 0.54
N PRO A 157 -15.45 14.66 1.35
CA PRO A 157 -15.12 15.55 2.43
C PRO A 157 -14.27 14.81 3.49
N VAL A 158 -13.37 15.55 4.15
CA VAL A 158 -12.38 14.98 5.08
C VAL A 158 -12.99 14.07 6.14
N TRP A 159 -14.15 14.45 6.71
CA TRP A 159 -14.80 13.64 7.73
C TRP A 159 -15.28 12.27 7.21
N MET A 160 -15.70 12.16 5.94
CA MET A 160 -16.10 10.87 5.34
C MET A 160 -14.89 9.99 5.10
N THR A 161 -13.76 10.57 4.66
CA THR A 161 -12.51 9.81 4.51
C THR A 161 -12.01 9.28 5.84
N ILE A 162 -12.07 10.09 6.91
CA ILE A 162 -11.72 9.65 8.27
C ILE A 162 -12.68 8.54 8.74
N ALA A 163 -13.99 8.73 8.56
CA ALA A 163 -14.98 7.73 8.93
C ALA A 163 -14.77 6.40 8.20
N LEU A 164 -14.44 6.43 6.90
CA LEU A 164 -14.12 5.22 6.13
C LEU A 164 -12.84 4.55 6.61
N ALA A 165 -11.78 5.30 6.90
CA ALA A 165 -10.54 4.75 7.44
C ALA A 165 -10.79 4.02 8.77
N VAL A 166 -11.50 4.67 9.69
CA VAL A 166 -11.88 4.07 10.98
C VAL A 166 -12.77 2.85 10.78
N ALA A 167 -13.74 2.91 9.86
CA ALA A 167 -14.60 1.78 9.56
C ALA A 167 -13.82 0.57 9.03
N PHE A 168 -12.84 0.78 8.16
CA PHE A 168 -11.97 -0.29 7.66
C PHE A 168 -11.08 -0.86 8.76
N GLU A 169 -10.42 -0.03 9.57
CA GLU A 169 -9.61 -0.47 10.72
C GLU A 169 -10.42 -1.31 11.72
N LEU A 170 -11.65 -0.89 12.03
CA LEU A 170 -12.52 -1.60 12.96
C LEU A 170 -13.09 -2.89 12.35
N LEU A 171 -13.43 -2.86 11.06
CA LEU A 171 -13.94 -4.02 10.34
C LEU A 171 -12.88 -5.13 10.30
N THR A 172 -11.66 -4.84 9.86
CA THR A 172 -10.59 -5.83 9.79
C THR A 172 -10.20 -6.30 11.19
N LEU A 173 -10.09 -5.40 12.17
CA LEU A 173 -9.83 -5.78 13.56
C LEU A 173 -10.89 -6.75 14.12
N ALA A 174 -12.16 -6.53 13.81
CA ALA A 174 -13.24 -7.40 14.27
C ALA A 174 -13.29 -8.75 13.54
N VAL A 175 -13.01 -8.77 12.23
CA VAL A 175 -13.17 -9.97 11.40
C VAL A 175 -11.93 -10.86 11.43
N ILE A 176 -10.75 -10.27 11.30
CA ILE A 176 -9.49 -11.02 11.14
C ILE A 176 -8.55 -10.88 12.34
N ARG A 177 -8.96 -10.14 13.38
CA ARG A 177 -8.13 -9.81 14.54
C ARG A 177 -6.84 -9.06 14.17
N ASP A 178 -6.79 -8.43 13.02
CA ASP A 178 -5.65 -7.63 12.59
C ASP A 178 -6.14 -6.44 11.75
N ASN A 179 -5.33 -5.39 11.68
CA ASN A 179 -5.59 -4.21 10.86
C ASN A 179 -4.26 -3.49 10.60
N LEU A 180 -4.26 -2.43 9.80
CA LEU A 180 -3.04 -1.68 9.51
C LEU A 180 -2.37 -1.15 10.78
N THR A 181 -3.14 -0.66 11.76
CA THR A 181 -2.60 -0.16 13.02
C THR A 181 -1.82 -1.23 13.80
N LEU A 182 -2.42 -2.40 13.98
CA LEU A 182 -1.80 -3.53 14.68
C LEU A 182 -0.64 -4.11 13.87
N ASN A 183 -0.77 -4.20 12.55
CA ASN A 183 0.28 -4.68 11.68
C ASN A 183 1.56 -3.82 11.80
N VAL A 184 1.43 -2.49 11.73
CA VAL A 184 2.55 -1.54 11.93
C VAL A 184 3.12 -1.65 13.33
N LEU A 185 2.26 -1.70 14.36
CA LEU A 185 2.70 -1.84 15.75
C LEU A 185 3.52 -3.12 15.93
N MET A 186 3.01 -4.26 15.47
CA MET A 186 3.67 -5.56 15.65
C MET A 186 4.97 -5.68 14.85
N LEU A 187 5.04 -5.05 13.68
CA LEU A 187 6.26 -4.99 12.86
C LEU A 187 7.39 -4.24 13.58
N VAL A 188 7.08 -3.07 14.15
CA VAL A 188 8.05 -2.17 14.80
C VAL A 188 8.35 -2.59 16.23
N HIS A 189 7.31 -2.82 17.03
CA HIS A 189 7.40 -3.12 18.47
C HIS A 189 6.43 -4.25 18.85
N PRO A 190 6.86 -5.52 18.70
CA PRO A 190 5.98 -6.65 18.90
C PRO A 190 5.56 -6.80 20.36
N VAL A 191 4.26 -7.03 20.56
CA VAL A 191 3.64 -7.20 21.88
C VAL A 191 3.04 -8.61 21.96
N GLU A 192 3.55 -9.43 22.88
CA GLU A 192 3.14 -10.84 22.98
C GLU A 192 1.64 -11.00 23.24
N ALA A 193 1.04 -10.16 24.09
CA ALA A 193 -0.40 -10.20 24.36
C ALA A 193 -1.25 -9.98 23.09
N ILE A 194 -0.79 -9.11 22.18
CA ILE A 194 -1.46 -8.87 20.89
C ILE A 194 -1.29 -10.11 20.01
N ARG A 195 -0.06 -10.64 19.87
CA ARG A 195 0.21 -11.85 19.08
C ARG A 195 -0.67 -13.03 19.49
N VAL A 196 -0.81 -13.27 20.80
CA VAL A 196 -1.67 -14.33 21.37
C VAL A 196 -3.14 -14.07 21.04
N TRP A 197 -3.63 -12.85 21.25
CA TRP A 197 -5.01 -12.50 20.92
C TRP A 197 -5.33 -12.66 19.42
N GLN A 198 -4.39 -12.25 18.57
CA GLN A 198 -4.45 -12.43 17.12
C GLN A 198 -4.60 -13.92 16.79
N ALA A 199 -3.81 -14.80 17.41
CA ALA A 199 -3.75 -16.26 17.19
C ALA A 199 -5.06 -17.03 17.44
N GLY A 200 -6.11 -16.39 17.97
CA GLY A 200 -7.38 -17.07 18.21
C GLY A 200 -7.53 -17.67 19.60
N SER A 201 -6.48 -17.63 20.44
CA SER A 201 -6.50 -18.07 21.84
C SER A 201 -7.26 -17.13 22.78
#